data_AF-A9CSX6-F1
#
_entry.id   AF-A9CSX6-F1
#
_cell.length_a   1.000
_cell.length_b   1.000
_cell.length_c   1.000
_cell.angle_alpha   90.00
_cell.angle_beta   90.00
_cell.angle_gamma   90.00
#
_symmetry.space_group_name_H-M   'P 1'
#
loop_
_entity.id
_entity.type
_entity.pdbx_description
1 polymer ?
#
loop_
_entity_poly.entity_id
_entity_poly.type
_entity_poly.pdbx_seq_one_letter_code
_entity_poly.pdbx_strand_id
1 'polypeptide(L)'
;RTVKATSGRQIFQPLHTLRNAEKELLPGYHQFEWQPALKNVSSSWDVGIIDGLSGWTSSVDDVPADTIARRFRYDVALVSALKDLEEDIMEGLRERGLDDSTCTSGFTVVVKESCDGMGDVSEKHGSGPAVP
;
A
#
# COMPACT_ATOMS: atom_id res chain seq x y z
N ARG A 1 -17.40 -21.59 -6.15
CA ARG A 1 -18.64 -22.01 -6.84
C ARG A 1 -18.85 -23.52 -6.74
N THR A 2 -17.88 -24.33 -7.20
CA THR A 2 -17.96 -25.80 -7.19
C THR A 2 -18.27 -26.40 -5.82
N VAL A 3 -17.49 -26.07 -4.77
CA VAL A 3 -17.70 -26.61 -3.41
C VAL A 3 -19.11 -26.32 -2.86
N LYS A 4 -19.62 -25.10 -3.09
CA LYS A 4 -20.99 -24.72 -2.68
C LYS A 4 -22.04 -25.55 -3.44
N ALA A 5 -21.81 -25.81 -4.72
CA ALA A 5 -22.73 -26.58 -5.56
C ALA A 5 -22.72 -28.08 -5.23
N THR A 6 -21.56 -28.66 -4.94
CA THR A 6 -21.44 -30.11 -4.66
C THR A 6 -21.82 -30.49 -3.24
N SER A 7 -21.53 -29.65 -2.23
CA SER A 7 -21.79 -29.97 -0.82
C SER A 7 -23.06 -29.34 -0.24
N GLY A 8 -23.68 -28.38 -0.95
CA GLY A 8 -24.78 -27.57 -0.44
C GLY A 8 -24.39 -26.59 0.68
N ARG A 9 -23.12 -26.55 1.10
CA ARG A 9 -22.61 -25.67 2.16
C ARG A 9 -21.73 -24.57 1.59
N GLN A 10 -21.97 -23.32 1.99
CA GLN A 10 -21.10 -22.21 1.64
C GLN A 10 -19.93 -22.13 2.63
N ILE A 11 -18.81 -22.75 2.25
CA ILE A 11 -17.58 -22.76 3.06
C ILE A 11 -16.75 -21.49 2.81
N PHE A 12 -16.49 -21.15 1.54
CA PHE A 12 -15.74 -19.95 1.18
C PHE A 12 -16.67 -18.74 1.01
N GLN A 13 -16.19 -17.58 1.46
CA GLN A 13 -16.86 -16.31 1.27
C GLN A 13 -16.90 -15.90 -0.22
N PRO A 14 -17.92 -15.15 -0.66
CA PRO A 14 -18.01 -14.66 -2.03
C PRO A 14 -17.00 -13.52 -2.28
N LEU A 15 -16.72 -13.24 -3.56
CA LEU A 15 -15.69 -12.27 -3.95
C LEU A 15 -15.91 -10.87 -3.39
N HIS A 16 -17.16 -10.40 -3.25
CA HIS A 16 -17.41 -9.06 -2.71
C HIS A 16 -17.05 -8.95 -1.24
N THR A 17 -17.19 -10.03 -0.46
CA THR A 17 -16.78 -10.06 0.95
C THR A 17 -15.27 -9.96 1.04
N LEU A 18 -14.54 -10.71 0.21
CA LEU A 18 -13.08 -10.67 0.17
C LEU A 18 -12.56 -9.30 -0.26
N ARG A 19 -13.15 -8.68 -1.29
CA ARG A 19 -12.81 -7.31 -1.74
C ARG A 19 -13.10 -6.23 -0.71
N ASN A 20 -14.01 -6.46 0.23
CA ASN A 20 -14.24 -5.54 1.32
C ASN A 20 -13.27 -5.80 2.48
N ALA A 21 -12.97 -7.07 2.77
CA ALA A 21 -12.01 -7.45 3.79
C ALA A 21 -10.58 -6.98 3.45
N GLU A 22 -10.17 -7.06 2.18
CA GLU A 22 -8.82 -6.63 1.76
C GLU A 22 -8.56 -5.13 1.96
N LYS A 23 -9.62 -4.30 2.07
CA LYS A 23 -9.46 -2.85 2.24
C LYS A 23 -8.72 -2.48 3.51
N GLU A 24 -8.89 -3.28 4.58
CA GLU A 24 -8.19 -3.07 5.85
C GLU A 24 -6.67 -3.26 5.70
N LEU A 25 -6.26 -4.15 4.80
CA LEU A 25 -4.85 -4.50 4.58
C LEU A 25 -4.15 -3.54 3.60
N LEU A 26 -4.89 -2.65 2.94
CA LEU A 26 -4.34 -1.77 1.92
C LEU A 26 -3.92 -0.41 2.50
N PRO A 27 -2.88 0.22 1.93
CA PRO A 27 -2.55 1.61 2.22
C PRO A 27 -3.77 2.52 2.00
N GLY A 28 -4.00 3.43 2.95
CA GLY A 28 -5.13 4.35 2.94
C GLY A 28 -6.25 3.99 3.92
N TYR A 29 -6.09 2.92 4.71
CA TYR A 29 -7.10 2.47 5.66
C TYR A 29 -6.90 3.03 7.08
N HIS A 30 -5.71 2.88 7.64
CA HIS A 30 -5.42 3.31 9.02
C HIS A 30 -5.11 4.82 9.07
N GLN A 31 -5.76 5.52 10.01
CA GLN A 31 -5.48 6.93 10.28
C GLN A 31 -4.11 7.08 10.97
N PHE A 32 -3.35 8.10 10.57
CA PHE A 32 -2.07 8.45 11.19
C PHE A 32 -1.78 9.95 11.02
N GLU A 33 -0.74 10.42 11.72
CA GLU A 33 -0.22 11.77 11.58
C GLU A 33 1.29 11.83 11.80
N TRP A 34 1.93 12.85 11.22
CA TRP A 34 3.34 13.16 11.43
C TRP A 34 3.48 14.42 12.30
N GLN A 35 4.37 14.37 13.29
CA GLN A 35 4.68 15.50 14.15
C GLN A 35 6.20 15.79 14.13
N PRO A 36 6.64 16.96 13.62
CA PRO A 36 5.84 17.97 12.92
C PRO A 36 5.32 17.47 11.56
N ALA A 37 4.34 18.19 11.01
CA ALA A 37 3.80 17.86 9.68
C ALA A 37 4.90 17.83 8.60
N LEU A 38 4.81 16.87 7.69
CA LEU A 38 5.75 16.71 6.59
C LEU A 38 5.70 17.90 5.64
N LYS A 39 6.87 18.37 5.21
CA LYS A 39 6.98 19.45 4.22
C LYS A 39 6.59 18.95 2.84
N ASN A 40 5.75 19.69 2.12
CA ASN A 40 5.34 19.42 0.73
C ASN A 40 4.66 18.04 0.53
N VAL A 41 4.09 17.46 1.59
CA VAL A 41 3.31 16.22 1.54
C VAL A 41 1.90 16.52 2.04
N SER A 42 0.89 15.99 1.37
CA SER A 42 -0.52 16.13 1.78
C SER A 42 -0.76 15.47 3.14
N SER A 43 -1.61 16.07 3.98
CA SER A 43 -2.02 15.53 5.28
C SER A 43 -3.12 14.46 5.21
N SER A 44 -3.71 14.23 4.04
CA SER A 44 -4.72 13.18 3.86
C SER A 44 -4.07 11.80 4.04
N TRP A 45 -4.66 10.92 4.84
CA TRP A 45 -4.15 9.57 5.11
C TRP A 45 -4.87 8.51 4.27
N ASP A 46 -5.99 8.87 3.63
CA ASP A 46 -6.95 8.02 2.94
C ASP A 46 -6.65 7.84 1.43
N VAL A 47 -5.41 8.07 1.01
CA VAL A 47 -4.99 7.86 -0.39
C VAL A 47 -4.49 6.44 -0.62
N GLY A 48 -5.07 5.76 -1.61
CA GLY A 48 -4.66 4.43 -2.05
C GLY A 48 -3.64 4.47 -3.20
N ILE A 49 -3.87 3.64 -4.22
CA ILE A 49 -3.05 3.62 -5.44
C ILE A 49 -3.22 4.95 -6.18
N ILE A 50 -2.11 5.61 -6.47
CA ILE A 50 -2.06 6.86 -7.24
C ILE A 50 -1.33 6.67 -8.56
N ASP A 51 -1.65 7.54 -9.51
CA ASP A 51 -0.90 7.62 -10.76
C ASP A 51 0.52 8.10 -10.48
N GLY A 52 1.52 7.34 -10.94
CA GLY A 52 2.93 7.67 -10.77
C GLY A 52 3.34 8.95 -11.48
N LEU A 53 2.60 9.37 -12.53
CA LEU A 53 2.83 10.60 -13.28
C LEU A 53 2.67 11.86 -12.42
N SER A 54 2.01 11.77 -11.26
CA SER A 54 2.02 12.83 -10.23
C SER A 54 1.63 14.23 -10.73
N GLY A 55 0.70 14.30 -11.69
CA GLY A 55 0.19 15.57 -12.24
C GLY A 55 0.90 16.05 -13.51
N TRP A 56 1.70 15.20 -14.17
CA TRP A 56 2.30 15.52 -15.48
C TRP A 56 1.24 16.00 -16.47
N THR A 57 1.48 17.17 -17.08
CA THR A 57 0.62 17.73 -18.12
C THR A 57 0.84 16.98 -19.43
N SER A 58 -0.18 16.29 -19.91
CA SER A 58 -0.13 15.59 -21.20
C SER A 58 -0.31 16.58 -22.36
N SER A 59 0.58 17.55 -22.48
CA SER A 59 0.67 18.48 -23.61
C SER A 59 1.57 17.91 -24.70
N VAL A 60 1.23 18.13 -25.96
CA VAL A 60 2.05 17.74 -27.11
C VAL A 60 3.31 18.61 -27.23
N ASP A 61 3.26 19.83 -26.67
CA ASP A 61 4.38 20.77 -26.67
C ASP A 61 5.41 20.47 -25.56
N ASP A 62 5.02 19.64 -24.57
CA ASP A 62 5.87 19.23 -23.45
C ASP A 62 6.55 17.88 -23.74
N VAL A 63 7.45 17.46 -22.85
CA VAL A 63 8.06 16.13 -22.93
C VAL A 63 6.97 15.04 -22.83
N PRO A 64 6.93 14.05 -23.75
CA PRO A 64 5.91 13.01 -23.76
C PRO A 64 5.86 12.20 -22.46
N ALA A 65 4.64 11.88 -22.02
CA ALA A 65 4.38 11.02 -20.87
C ALA A 65 4.33 9.53 -21.28
N ASP A 66 5.45 8.99 -21.76
CA ASP A 66 5.55 7.62 -22.29
C ASP A 66 5.79 6.57 -21.19
N THR A 67 5.27 6.83 -19.99
CA THR A 67 5.43 5.95 -18.81
C THR A 67 4.08 5.66 -18.19
N ILE A 68 3.79 4.38 -17.96
CA ILE A 68 2.65 3.95 -17.16
C ILE A 68 3.17 3.53 -15.79
N ALA A 69 2.88 4.35 -14.78
CA ALA A 69 3.29 4.09 -13.40
C ALA A 69 2.11 4.14 -12.43
N ARG A 70 2.18 3.28 -11.42
CA ARG A 70 1.29 3.27 -10.26
C ARG A 70 2.16 3.14 -9.01
N ARG A 71 1.82 3.89 -7.96
CA ARG A 71 2.54 3.83 -6.69
C ARG A 71 1.58 4.04 -5.53
N PHE A 72 2.01 3.67 -4.34
CA PHE A 72 1.45 4.20 -3.10
C PHE A 72 2.20 5.46 -2.69
N ARG A 73 1.56 6.32 -1.90
CA ARG A 73 2.29 7.38 -1.21
C ARG A 73 3.14 6.75 -0.11
N TYR A 74 4.40 7.15 -0.02
CA TYR A 74 5.43 6.41 0.72
C TYR A 74 5.11 6.28 2.22
N ASP A 75 4.70 7.37 2.86
CA ASP A 75 4.27 7.41 4.26
C ASP A 75 3.02 6.56 4.54
N VAL A 76 2.03 6.57 3.64
CA VAL A 76 0.82 5.75 3.79
C VAL A 76 1.15 4.26 3.66
N ALA A 77 2.04 3.90 2.73
CA ALA A 77 2.51 2.53 2.60
C ALA A 77 3.34 2.07 3.81
N LEU A 78 4.21 2.94 4.34
CA LEU A 78 4.99 2.67 5.55
C LEU A 78 4.08 2.41 6.75
N VAL A 79 3.06 3.25 6.96
CA VAL A 79 2.11 3.07 8.07
C VAL A 79 1.33 1.77 7.92
N SER A 80 0.85 1.45 6.71
CA SER A 80 0.17 0.19 6.45
C SER A 80 1.05 -1.02 6.76
N ALA A 81 2.31 -0.99 6.31
CA ALA A 81 3.26 -2.08 6.58
C ALA A 81 3.62 -2.18 8.08
N LEU A 82 3.75 -1.05 8.78
CA LEU A 82 4.02 -1.06 10.21
C LEU A 82 2.80 -1.54 11.02
N LYS A 83 1.59 -1.22 10.56
CA LYS A 83 0.34 -1.68 11.18
C LYS A 83 0.12 -3.18 10.99
N ASP A 84 0.57 -3.74 9.88
CA ASP A 84 0.58 -5.19 9.66
C ASP A 84 1.46 -5.92 10.68
N LEU A 85 2.53 -5.27 11.17
CA LEU A 85 3.42 -5.78 12.21
C LEU A 85 2.94 -5.52 13.64
N GLU A 86 1.72 -4.99 13.84
CA GLU A 86 1.23 -4.63 15.18
C GLU A 86 1.24 -5.82 16.15
N GLU A 87 0.81 -7.00 15.70
CA GLU A 87 0.80 -8.21 16.53
C GLU A 87 2.22 -8.65 16.94
N ASP A 88 3.16 -8.66 15.98
CA ASP A 88 4.56 -9.04 16.22
C ASP A 88 5.26 -8.06 17.17
N ILE A 89 4.99 -6.75 17.04
CA ILE A 89 5.56 -5.73 17.92
C ILE A 89 5.04 -5.91 19.34
N MET A 90 3.73 -6.12 19.51
CA MET A 90 3.11 -6.33 20.82
C MET A 90 3.59 -7.62 21.49
N GLU A 91 3.75 -8.70 20.71
CA GLU A 91 4.38 -9.93 21.20
C GLU A 91 5.83 -9.69 21.65
N GLY A 92 6.64 -9.00 20.84
CA GLY A 92 8.03 -8.68 21.19
C GLY A 92 8.19 -7.81 22.43
N LEU A 93 7.24 -6.90 22.71
CA LEU A 93 7.21 -6.11 23.95
C LEU A 93 6.93 -6.99 25.17
N ARG A 94 5.89 -7.84 25.07
CA ARG A 94 5.49 -8.78 26.11
C ARG A 94 6.62 -9.77 26.45
N GLU A 95 7.30 -10.30 25.44
CA GLU A 95 8.45 -11.20 25.64
C GLU A 95 9.61 -10.53 26.38
N ARG A 96 9.78 -9.22 26.21
CA ARG A 96 10.81 -8.44 26.91
C ARG A 96 10.38 -7.96 28.30
N GLY A 97 9.16 -8.33 28.73
CA GLY A 97 8.60 -7.89 30.01
C GLY A 97 8.34 -6.38 30.07
N LEU A 98 8.23 -5.72 28.92
CA LEU A 98 7.86 -4.32 28.83
C LEU A 98 6.33 -4.24 28.88
N ASP A 99 5.83 -3.33 29.71
CA ASP A 99 4.40 -3.05 29.76
C ASP A 99 3.97 -2.23 28.53
N ASP A 100 2.94 -2.73 27.84
CA ASP A 100 2.39 -2.16 26.60
C ASP A 100 1.97 -0.69 26.79
N SER A 101 1.58 -0.29 28.00
CA SER A 101 1.11 1.06 28.29
C SER A 101 2.23 2.08 28.53
N THR A 102 3.42 1.61 28.90
CA THR A 102 4.52 2.48 29.33
C THR A 102 5.49 2.81 28.18
N CYS A 103 5.58 1.95 27.16
CA CYS A 103 6.55 2.07 26.06
C CYS A 103 5.90 2.44 24.72
N THR A 104 4.99 3.43 24.70
CA THR A 104 4.28 3.86 23.48
C THR A 104 5.04 4.86 22.61
N SER A 105 6.21 5.31 23.07
CA SER A 105 7.08 6.27 22.36
C SER A 105 8.54 5.83 22.40
N GLY A 106 9.37 6.40 21.52
CA GLY A 106 10.79 6.06 21.44
C GLY A 106 11.13 4.85 20.56
N PHE A 107 10.16 4.34 19.79
CA PHE A 107 10.42 3.34 18.75
C PHE A 107 11.38 3.88 17.69
N THR A 108 12.29 3.03 17.24
CA THR A 108 13.15 3.29 16.08
C THR A 108 12.91 2.18 15.07
N VAL A 109 12.47 2.55 13.87
CA VAL A 109 12.23 1.62 12.76
C VAL A 109 13.33 1.80 11.74
N VAL A 110 14.05 0.71 11.41
CA VAL A 110 15.09 0.71 10.37
C VAL A 110 14.50 0.10 9.11
N VAL A 111 14.39 0.90 8.05
CA VAL A 111 13.82 0.49 6.77
C VAL A 111 14.93 0.34 5.73
N LYS A 112 14.97 -0.80 5.05
CA LYS A 112 15.83 -1.01 3.88
C LYS A 112 15.01 -0.73 2.62
N GLU A 113 15.43 0.23 1.81
CA GLU A 113 14.88 0.46 0.48
C GLU A 113 15.72 -0.22 -0.61
N SER A 114 15.08 -0.58 -1.73
CA SER A 114 15.74 -1.16 -2.89
C SER A 114 14.95 -0.88 -4.17
N CYS A 115 15.66 -0.69 -5.28
CA CYS A 115 15.09 -0.54 -6.61
C CYS A 115 15.97 -1.32 -7.59
N ASP A 116 15.35 -2.10 -8.47
CA ASP A 116 16.03 -2.88 -9.51
C ASP A 116 15.21 -2.84 -10.81
N GLY A 117 15.90 -2.89 -11.94
CA GLY A 117 15.28 -2.89 -13.27
C GLY A 117 14.98 -4.32 -13.74
N MET A 118 13.85 -4.52 -14.41
CA MET A 118 13.50 -5.80 -15.02
C MET A 118 13.30 -5.65 -16.52
N GLY A 119 14.06 -6.42 -17.30
CA GLY A 119 13.89 -6.52 -18.76
C GLY A 119 12.89 -7.59 -19.17
N ASP A 120 12.73 -7.78 -20.48
CA ASP A 120 11.90 -8.83 -21.09
C ASP A 120 10.42 -8.80 -20.67
N VAL A 121 9.89 -7.60 -20.41
CA VAL A 121 8.47 -7.37 -20.14
C VAL A 121 7.75 -7.07 -21.45
N SER A 122 6.84 -7.95 -21.88
CA SER A 122 6.13 -7.75 -23.14
C SER A 122 5.08 -6.64 -23.05
N GLU A 123 5.16 -5.69 -23.99
CA GLU A 123 4.13 -4.68 -24.19
C GLU A 123 2.78 -5.34 -24.56
N LYS A 124 1.70 -4.78 -24.02
CA LYS A 124 0.33 -5.20 -24.38
C LYS A 124 -0.18 -4.33 -25.53
N HIS A 125 -0.88 -4.95 -26.48
CA HIS A 125 -1.78 -4.18 -27.34
C HIS A 125 -2.81 -3.42 -26.48
N GLY A 126 -3.13 -2.19 -26.86
CA GLY A 126 -4.03 -1.34 -26.09
C GLY A 126 -4.20 0.04 -26.69
N SER A 127 -4.82 0.95 -25.93
CA SER A 127 -5.06 2.35 -26.34
C SER A 127 -3.84 3.26 -26.21
N GLY A 128 -2.70 2.74 -25.74
CA GLY A 128 -1.48 3.51 -25.50
C GLY A 128 -1.37 4.11 -24.09
N PRO A 129 -0.32 4.91 -23.82
CA PRO A 129 0.77 5.26 -24.75
C PRO A 129 1.63 4.05 -25.13
N ALA A 130 2.43 4.18 -26.19
CA ALA A 130 3.49 3.20 -26.47
C ALA A 130 4.48 3.21 -25.30
N VAL A 131 4.88 2.04 -24.81
CA VAL A 131 5.76 1.92 -23.65
C VAL A 131 6.97 1.03 -23.97
N PRO A 132 8.13 1.29 -23.34
CA PRO A 132 9.33 0.47 -23.52
C PRO A 132 9.18 -0.96 -22.99
#